data_AF-A0A2T0MKY6-F1
#
_entry.id   AF-A0A2T0MKY6-F1
#
_cell.length_a   1.000
_cell.length_b   1.000
_cell.length_c   1.000
_cell.angle_alpha   90.00
_cell.angle_beta   90.00
_cell.angle_gamma   90.00
#
_symmetry.space_group_name_H-M   'P 1'
#
loop_
_entity.id
_entity.type
_entity.pdbx_description
1 polymer ?
#
loop_
_entity_poly.entity_id
_entity_poly.type
_entity_poly.pdbx_seq_one_letter_code
_entity_poly.pdbx_strand_id
1 'polypeptide(L)'
;MSEARAATEKLQAELHGLGVTCAYEVGDDETISVWIGLVVRYRDGFYRWQEGPVKRRHLGTDPVGCAMRVARRYQELQTDIPIWWDDLARELRGAPVQDYP
;
A
#
# COMPACT_ATOMS: atom_id res chain seq x y z
N MET A 1 7.39 -17.05 13.16
CA MET A 1 6.57 -15.95 12.63
C MET A 1 6.84 -14.71 13.45
N SER A 2 7.31 -13.64 12.82
CA SER A 2 7.45 -12.34 13.50
C SER A 2 6.07 -11.72 13.70
N GLU A 3 5.92 -10.90 14.74
CA GLU A 3 4.67 -10.15 14.99
C GLU A 3 4.32 -9.26 13.79
N ALA A 4 5.33 -8.62 13.20
CA ALA A 4 5.19 -7.78 12.01
C ALA A 4 4.58 -8.56 10.84
N ARG A 5 5.13 -9.75 10.54
CA ARG A 5 4.60 -10.62 9.48
C ARG A 5 3.13 -11.00 9.72
N ALA A 6 2.78 -11.37 10.95
CA ALA A 6 1.39 -11.70 11.26
C ALA A 6 0.46 -10.47 11.12
N ALA A 7 0.94 -9.28 11.45
CA ALA A 7 0.18 -8.05 11.32
C ALA A 7 0.02 -7.61 9.86
N THR A 8 1.03 -7.82 9.02
CA THR A 8 0.98 -7.53 7.58
C THR A 8 0.10 -8.53 6.83
N GLU A 9 0.23 -9.83 7.09
CA GLU A 9 -0.65 -10.86 6.50
C GLU A 9 -2.13 -10.59 6.81
N LYS A 10 -2.45 -10.23 8.07
CA LYS A 10 -3.81 -9.85 8.46
C LYS A 10 -4.29 -8.59 7.75
N LEU A 11 -3.49 -7.52 7.74
CA LEU A 11 -3.88 -6.28 7.08
C LEU A 11 -4.10 -6.51 5.57
N GLN A 12 -3.26 -7.32 4.92
CA GLN A 12 -3.44 -7.68 3.51
C GLN A 12 -4.77 -8.42 3.27
N ALA A 13 -5.11 -9.39 4.12
CA ALA A 13 -6.37 -10.11 4.03
C ALA A 13 -7.59 -9.18 4.19
N GLU A 14 -7.56 -8.26 5.16
CA GLU A 14 -8.63 -7.28 5.36
C GLU A 14 -8.77 -6.31 4.17
N LEU A 15 -7.65 -5.82 3.63
CA LEU A 15 -7.63 -4.99 2.43
C LEU A 15 -8.22 -5.71 1.22
N HIS A 16 -7.84 -6.98 1.03
CA HIS A 16 -8.41 -7.81 -0.02
C HIS A 16 -9.92 -8.03 0.16
N GLY A 17 -10.38 -8.24 1.39
CA GLY A 17 -11.81 -8.32 1.73
C GLY A 17 -12.59 -7.04 1.42
N LEU A 18 -11.93 -5.88 1.42
CA LEU A 18 -12.49 -4.58 1.03
C LEU A 18 -12.34 -4.27 -0.47
N GLY A 19 -11.85 -5.22 -1.28
CA GLY A 19 -11.67 -5.06 -2.73
C GLY A 19 -10.36 -4.42 -3.16
N VAL A 20 -9.43 -4.16 -2.24
CA VAL A 20 -8.08 -3.66 -2.55
C VAL A 20 -7.16 -4.84 -2.85
N THR A 21 -7.33 -5.45 -4.02
CA THR A 21 -6.67 -6.70 -4.40
C THR A 21 -5.23 -6.53 -4.88
N CYS A 22 -4.79 -5.30 -5.14
CA CYS A 22 -3.43 -4.98 -5.57
C CYS A 22 -2.44 -4.78 -4.41
N ALA A 23 -2.86 -4.94 -3.16
CA ALA A 23 -1.99 -4.79 -1.99
C ALA A 23 -1.03 -5.99 -1.85
N TYR A 24 0.26 -5.72 -1.71
CA TYR A 24 1.29 -6.76 -1.56
C TYR A 24 2.36 -6.38 -0.53
N GLU A 25 2.95 -7.40 0.09
CA GLU A 25 4.08 -7.28 1.01
C GLU A 25 5.39 -7.14 0.21
N VAL A 26 6.33 -6.30 0.68
CA VAL A 26 7.50 -5.86 -0.12
C VAL A 26 8.76 -6.72 0.10
N GLY A 27 8.71 -7.72 0.97
CA GLY A 27 9.78 -8.66 1.33
C GLY A 27 10.50 -8.35 2.63
N ASP A 28 10.03 -7.39 3.43
CA ASP A 28 10.62 -6.99 4.72
C ASP A 28 9.79 -7.44 5.94
N ASP A 29 8.73 -8.22 5.72
CA ASP A 29 7.73 -8.71 6.68
C ASP A 29 6.87 -7.61 7.34
N GLU A 30 7.21 -6.33 7.19
CA GLU A 30 6.60 -5.22 7.93
C GLU A 30 5.87 -4.21 7.04
N THR A 31 6.09 -4.23 5.72
CA THR A 31 5.61 -3.22 4.79
C THR A 31 4.64 -3.80 3.76
N ILE A 32 3.47 -3.16 3.64
CA ILE A 32 2.50 -3.40 2.58
C ILE A 32 2.48 -2.19 1.64
N SER A 33 2.73 -2.45 0.36
CA SER A 33 2.48 -1.52 -0.73
C SER A 33 1.03 -1.67 -1.21
N VAL A 34 0.24 -0.60 -1.14
CA VAL A 34 -1.19 -0.61 -1.49
C VAL A 34 -1.45 0.12 -2.79
N TRP A 35 -0.84 1.29 -2.95
CA TRP A 35 -0.83 2.12 -4.15
C TRP A 35 0.45 2.94 -4.16
N ILE A 36 0.76 3.58 -5.27
CA ILE A 36 1.94 4.43 -5.33
C ILE A 36 1.74 5.65 -4.44
N GLY A 37 2.68 5.83 -3.51
CA GLY A 37 2.58 6.82 -2.44
C GLY A 37 1.65 6.43 -1.28
N LEU A 38 1.05 5.23 -1.29
CA LEU A 38 0.30 4.68 -0.15
C LEU A 38 0.93 3.36 0.30
N VAL A 39 1.86 3.49 1.24
CA VAL A 39 2.62 2.39 1.81
C VAL A 39 2.35 2.35 3.31
N VAL A 40 1.98 1.17 3.82
CA VAL A 40 1.66 0.95 5.23
C VAL A 40 2.75 0.07 5.86
N ARG A 41 3.38 0.57 6.92
CA ARG A 41 4.40 -0.16 7.68
C ARG A 41 3.91 -0.49 9.08
N TYR A 42 4.13 -1.73 9.52
CA TYR A 42 3.89 -2.16 10.89
C TYR A 42 5.15 -1.96 11.74
N ARG A 43 5.06 -1.12 12.78
CA ARG A 43 6.20 -0.88 13.69
C ARG A 43 5.74 -0.49 15.09
N ASP A 44 6.36 -1.11 16.09
CA ASP A 44 6.12 -0.91 17.52
C ASP A 44 4.63 -1.07 17.91
N GLY A 45 3.92 -2.05 17.36
CA GLY A 45 2.50 -2.28 17.66
C GLY A 45 1.52 -1.38 16.89
N PHE A 46 1.98 -0.69 15.85
CA PHE A 46 1.16 0.24 15.07
C PHE A 46 1.35 0.10 13.57
N TYR A 47 0.26 0.23 12.83
CA TYR A 47 0.29 0.54 11.40
C TYR A 47 0.57 2.03 11.18
N ARG A 48 1.47 2.35 10.25
CA ARG A 48 1.91 3.72 9.95
C ARG A 48 1.95 3.95 8.46
N TRP A 49 1.46 5.10 8.01
CA TRP A 49 1.54 5.53 6.62
C TRP A 49 1.56 7.06 6.54
N GLN A 50 1.66 7.60 5.34
CA GLN A 50 1.69 9.03 5.11
C GLN A 50 0.63 9.43 4.08
N GLU A 51 -0.04 10.57 4.33
CA GLU A 51 -0.99 11.20 3.43
C GLU A 51 -0.46 12.62 3.14
N GLY A 52 0.32 12.77 2.06
CA GLY A 52 1.03 14.02 1.79
C GLY A 52 2.01 14.37 2.92
N PRO A 53 1.91 15.53 3.58
CA PRO A 53 2.78 15.86 4.72
C PRO A 53 2.33 15.21 6.04
N VAL A 54 1.14 14.60 6.08
CA VAL A 54 0.53 14.13 7.34
C VAL A 54 0.92 12.68 7.61
N LYS A 55 1.59 12.45 8.75
CA LYS A 55 1.87 11.10 9.25
C LYS A 55 0.62 10.52 9.91
N ARG A 56 0.22 9.32 9.51
CA ARG A 56 -0.89 8.58 10.08
C ARG A 56 -0.42 7.37 10.87
N ARG A 57 -1.19 7.03 11.89
CA ARG A 57 -0.99 5.86 12.73
C ARG A 57 -2.33 5.18 13.01
N HIS A 58 -2.31 3.87 13.17
CA HIS A 58 -3.43 3.07 13.64
C HIS A 58 -2.93 1.91 14.51
N LEU A 59 -3.76 1.45 15.45
CA LEU A 59 -3.40 0.39 16.40
C LEU A 59 -3.21 -0.94 15.66
N GLY A 60 -2.14 -1.67 16.00
CA GLY A 60 -1.85 -2.98 15.45
C GLY A 60 -2.88 -4.05 15.81
N THR A 61 -3.58 -3.86 16.93
CA THR A 61 -4.64 -4.75 17.40
C THR A 61 -5.96 -4.59 16.65
N ASP A 62 -6.08 -3.59 15.77
CA ASP A 62 -7.27 -3.33 14.94
C ASP A 62 -6.90 -3.29 13.44
N PRO A 63 -6.60 -4.45 12.83
CA PRO A 63 -6.28 -4.53 11.41
C PRO A 63 -7.47 -4.12 10.52
N VAL A 64 -8.71 -4.41 10.94
CA VAL A 64 -9.94 -4.07 10.20
C VAL A 64 -10.12 -2.55 10.12
N GLY A 65 -9.99 -1.86 11.25
CA GLY A 65 -10.03 -0.40 11.31
C GLY A 65 -8.94 0.26 10.47
N CYS A 66 -7.73 -0.32 10.47
CA CYS A 66 -6.66 0.12 9.59
C CYS A 66 -7.03 -0.05 8.10
N ALA A 67 -7.51 -1.24 7.73
CA ALA A 67 -7.87 -1.58 6.36
C ALA A 67 -8.96 -0.65 5.82
N MET A 68 -10.01 -0.34 6.59
CA MET A 68 -11.06 0.60 6.18
C MET A 68 -10.51 1.99 5.86
N ARG A 69 -9.59 2.51 6.69
CA ARG A 69 -8.98 3.83 6.48
C ARG A 69 -8.10 3.85 5.24
N VAL A 70 -7.29 2.81 5.07
CA VAL A 70 -6.38 2.67 3.94
C VAL A 70 -7.16 2.45 2.63
N ALA A 71 -8.21 1.63 2.64
CA ALA A 71 -9.07 1.38 1.48
C ALA A 71 -9.83 2.66 1.05
N ARG A 72 -10.33 3.45 2.01
CA ARG A 72 -10.91 4.76 1.70
C ARG A 72 -9.88 5.67 1.02
N ARG A 73 -8.66 5.74 1.56
CA ARG A 73 -7.60 6.56 0.98
C ARG A 73 -7.19 6.07 -0.41
N TYR A 74 -7.15 4.77 -0.62
CA TYR A 74 -6.91 4.15 -1.92
C TYR A 74 -7.95 4.60 -2.95
N GLN A 75 -9.24 4.56 -2.62
CA GLN A 75 -10.32 5.02 -3.51
C GLN A 75 -10.20 6.52 -3.83
N GLU A 76 -9.88 7.35 -2.84
CA GLU A 76 -9.63 8.79 -3.05
C GLU A 76 -8.48 9.02 -4.06
N LEU A 77 -7.37 8.30 -3.90
CA LEU A 77 -6.21 8.39 -4.80
C LEU A 77 -6.51 7.87 -6.22
N GLN A 78 -7.38 6.88 -6.36
CA GLN A 78 -7.82 6.39 -7.67
C GLN A 78 -8.80 7.34 -8.38
N THR A 79 -9.55 8.13 -7.62
CA THR A 79 -10.54 9.04 -8.21
C THR A 79 -9.88 10.33 -8.72
N ASP A 80 -8.76 10.74 -8.11
CA ASP A 80 -7.99 11.94 -8.45
C ASP A 80 -6.54 11.57 -8.80
N ILE A 81 -6.39 10.75 -9.86
CA ILE A 81 -5.06 10.37 -10.36
C ILE A 81 -4.38 11.61 -10.94
N PRO A 82 -3.20 12.02 -10.43
CA PRO A 82 -2.52 13.20 -10.94
C PRO A 82 -2.22 13.07 -12.43
N ILE A 83 -2.36 14.15 -13.18
CA ILE A 83 -2.19 14.12 -14.65
C ILE A 83 -0.78 13.68 -15.09
N TRP A 84 0.24 13.94 -14.25
CA TRP A 84 1.63 13.48 -14.46
C TRP A 84 1.83 11.98 -14.24
N TRP A 85 0.80 11.28 -13.74
CA TRP A 85 0.83 9.85 -13.44
C TRP A 85 1.14 9.00 -14.67
N ASP A 86 0.47 9.32 -15.79
CA ASP A 86 0.66 8.57 -17.03
C ASP A 86 2.06 8.79 -17.61
N ASP A 87 2.61 10.00 -17.45
CA ASP A 87 3.98 10.31 -17.85
C ASP A 87 5.00 9.55 -17.00
N LEU A 88 4.84 9.54 -15.66
CA LEU A 88 5.71 8.75 -14.78
C LEU A 88 5.57 7.25 -15.03
N ALA A 89 4.36 6.75 -15.24
CA ALA A 89 4.12 5.34 -15.56
C ALA A 89 4.76 4.95 -16.90
N ARG A 90 4.73 5.84 -17.90
CA ARG A 90 5.41 5.65 -19.19
C ARG A 90 6.93 5.61 -19.02
N GLU A 91 7.50 6.49 -18.20
CA GLU A 91 8.93 6.50 -17.90
C GLU A 91 9.38 5.24 -17.15
N LEU A 92 8.61 4.82 -16.13
CA LEU A 92 8.93 3.65 -15.30
C LEU A 92 8.77 2.32 -16.02
N ARG A 93 7.84 2.21 -16.97
CA ARG A 93 7.68 1.00 -17.80
C ARG A 93 8.84 0.78 -18.77
N GLY A 94 9.69 1.79 -18.98
CA GLY A 94 10.75 1.76 -19.99
C GLY A 94 10.20 1.69 -21.42
N ALA A 95 11.05 1.98 -22.41
CA ALA A 95 10.74 1.61 -23.79
C ALA A 95 10.61 0.07 -23.86
N PRO A 96 9.65 -0.49 -24.63
CA PRO A 96 9.59 -1.92 -24.84
C PRO A 96 10.97 -2.40 -25.27
N VAL A 97 11.50 -3.41 -24.58
CA VAL A 97 12.74 -4.08 -24.96
C VAL A 97 12.55 -4.53 -26.41
N GLN A 98 13.23 -3.86 -27.34
CA GLN A 98 13.34 -4.35 -28.71
C GLN A 98 13.93 -5.76 -28.64
N ASP A 99 13.28 -6.69 -29.34
CA ASP A 99 13.62 -8.11 -29.34
C ASP A 99 15.13 -8.34 -29.32
N TYR A 100 15.57 -9.11 -28.33
CA TYR A 100 16.94 -9.59 -28.23
C TYR A 100 17.21 -10.51 -29.43
N PRO A 101 18.34 -10.33 -30.15
CA PRO A 101 18.63 -11.05 -31.39
C PRO A 101 18.78 -12.57 -31.19
#